data_AF-A0A1V9Z8Q3-F1
#
_entry.id   AF-A0A1V9Z8Q3-F1
#
_cell.length_a   1.000
_cell.length_b   1.000
_cell.length_c   1.000
_cell.angle_alpha   90.00
_cell.angle_beta   90.00
_cell.angle_gamma   90.00
#
_symmetry.space_group_name_H-M   'P 1'
#
loop_
_entity.id
_entity.type
_entity.pdbx_description
1 polymer ?
#
loop_
_entity_poly.entity_id
_entity_poly.type
_entity_poly.pdbx_seq_one_letter_code
_entity_poly.pdbx_strand_id
1 'polypeptide(L)'
;MALRRVQSHHVLRRPAHSAFQASKRFASSSPPLPVPTSAALLRSVVQNAKSLLHFRELRHSIVPSLPTLQKWHVCANLQVLEEPLQIDDFLDGATTAVDAVLHEMYSDAFRAYVADSSTVSDEVQWMQSIMSPKRFQACVFEIQEAKKRGMRYDLRHVRFANVAVFEACVTEYKMQLQVHCDMVHTVRVTSGHRDFQVQKSSSMLWTFESDTHKDRRDWKIVDFHDIDLHD
;
A
#
# COMPACT_ATOMS: atom_id res chain seq x y z
N MET A 1 -31.89 34.67 -19.74
CA MET A 1 -32.22 35.99 -19.17
C MET A 1 -31.13 36.35 -18.17
N ALA A 2 -30.44 37.45 -18.44
CA ALA A 2 -29.46 38.07 -17.55
C ALA A 2 -30.16 38.78 -16.37
N LEU A 3 -29.48 38.92 -15.23
CA LEU A 3 -29.03 40.23 -14.73
C LEU A 3 -28.22 40.13 -13.42
N ARG A 4 -27.12 40.87 -13.43
CA ARG A 4 -26.24 41.27 -12.33
C ARG A 4 -26.89 42.35 -11.44
N ARG A 5 -26.39 42.50 -10.19
CA ARG A 5 -25.94 43.74 -9.47
C ARG A 5 -25.94 43.42 -7.97
N VAL A 6 -24.87 43.54 -7.15
CA VAL A 6 -23.86 44.60 -6.87
C VAL A 6 -24.46 45.92 -6.39
N GLN A 7 -24.23 46.25 -5.10
CA GLN A 7 -23.76 47.53 -4.51
C GLN A 7 -23.95 47.45 -2.97
N SER A 8 -22.99 47.65 -2.05
CA SER A 8 -21.99 48.72 -1.78
C SER A 8 -22.46 49.74 -0.73
N HIS A 9 -21.51 50.19 0.10
CA HIS A 9 -21.51 51.32 1.07
C HIS A 9 -21.96 50.95 2.50
N HIS A 10 -21.18 51.20 3.56
CA HIS A 10 -20.68 52.51 3.97
C HIS A 10 -19.29 52.50 4.65
N VAL A 11 -18.57 53.60 4.41
CA VAL A 11 -17.31 54.00 5.05
C VAL A 11 -17.56 55.34 5.79
N LEU A 12 -16.75 55.57 6.84
CA LEU A 12 -16.45 56.81 7.61
C LEU A 12 -17.23 57.11 8.90
N ARG A 13 -16.53 57.00 10.04
CA ARG A 13 -16.17 58.18 10.89
C ARG A 13 -15.15 57.83 12.01
N ARG A 14 -14.02 58.56 12.00
CA ARG A 14 -13.14 58.92 13.16
C ARG A 14 -13.76 60.16 13.87
N PRO A 15 -13.29 60.71 15.04
CA PRO A 15 -11.93 60.67 15.64
C PRO A 15 -11.86 60.45 17.19
N ALA A 16 -10.77 59.90 17.72
CA ALA A 16 -9.66 60.49 18.51
C ALA A 16 -9.95 60.89 19.98
N HIS A 17 -9.23 60.27 20.94
CA HIS A 17 -8.66 60.92 22.13
C HIS A 17 -7.51 60.06 22.74
N SER A 18 -6.31 60.67 22.81
CA SER A 18 -5.30 60.65 23.89
C SER A 18 -5.19 59.44 24.85
N ALA A 19 -4.01 58.80 24.92
CA ALA A 19 -3.05 59.00 26.03
C ALA A 19 -1.86 58.01 25.97
N PHE A 20 -0.69 58.54 26.35
CA PHE A 20 0.58 57.90 26.67
C PHE A 20 0.54 56.45 27.18
N GLN A 21 1.48 55.61 26.71
CA GLN A 21 2.40 54.87 27.60
C GLN A 21 3.47 54.06 26.85
N ALA A 22 4.73 54.41 27.16
CA ALA A 22 5.87 53.54 27.43
C ALA A 22 6.20 52.38 26.47
N SER A 23 7.30 52.55 25.74
CA SER A 23 8.17 51.48 25.26
C SER A 23 8.40 50.41 26.33
N LYS A 24 7.79 49.24 26.16
CA LYS A 24 8.21 48.01 26.83
C LYS A 24 8.84 47.08 25.80
N ARG A 25 10.16 46.96 25.92
CA ARG A 25 10.96 45.88 25.33
C ARG A 25 10.34 44.55 25.77
N PHE A 26 9.95 43.71 24.81
CA PHE A 26 9.73 42.29 25.06
C PHE A 26 11.01 41.56 24.65
N ALA A 27 11.77 41.12 25.66
CA ALA A 27 12.84 40.16 25.49
C ALA A 27 12.19 38.80 25.19
N SER A 28 12.30 38.34 23.95
CA SER A 28 12.00 36.96 23.55
C SER A 28 13.28 36.14 23.70
N SER A 29 13.56 35.65 24.89
CA SER A 29 14.56 34.59 25.08
C SER A 29 13.95 33.26 24.65
N SER A 30 14.09 32.92 23.38
CA SER A 30 13.88 31.54 22.93
C SER A 30 14.93 30.66 23.63
N PRO A 31 14.56 29.51 24.22
CA PRO A 31 15.57 28.55 24.68
C PRO A 31 16.42 28.15 23.47
N PRO A 32 17.76 28.08 23.62
CA PRO A 32 18.61 27.64 22.52
C PRO A 32 18.19 26.23 22.11
N LEU A 33 17.93 26.06 20.81
CA LEU A 33 17.70 24.75 20.22
C LEU A 33 18.90 23.85 20.58
N PRO A 34 18.67 22.61 21.03
CA PRO A 34 19.77 21.71 21.39
C PRO A 34 20.66 21.50 20.16
N VAL A 35 21.92 21.95 20.28
CA VAL A 35 22.93 21.70 19.25
C VAL A 35 23.19 20.19 19.23
N PRO A 36 22.98 19.50 18.09
CA PRO A 36 23.25 18.08 18.02
C PRO A 36 24.72 17.82 18.33
N THR A 37 24.97 16.91 19.26
CA THR A 37 26.34 16.52 19.62
C THR A 37 27.05 15.95 18.39
N SER A 38 28.37 16.12 18.31
CA SER A 38 29.18 15.57 17.20
C SER A 38 28.96 14.06 17.00
N ALA A 39 28.69 13.32 18.08
CA ALA A 39 28.31 11.91 18.05
C ALA A 39 26.94 11.65 17.41
N ALA A 40 25.98 12.59 17.50
CA ALA A 40 24.69 12.50 16.82
C ALA A 40 24.83 12.80 15.31
N LEU A 41 25.67 13.79 14.96
CA LEU A 41 25.99 14.10 13.56
C LEU A 41 26.72 12.95 12.87
N LEU A 42 27.72 12.35 13.51
CA LEU A 42 28.43 11.20 12.96
C LEU A 42 27.51 9.97 12.82
N ARG A 43 26.63 9.71 13.79
CA ARG A 43 25.62 8.64 13.66
C ARG A 43 24.67 8.90 12.48
N SER A 44 24.23 10.15 12.29
CA SER A 44 23.40 10.53 11.15
C SER A 44 24.13 10.31 9.81
N VAL A 45 25.41 10.70 9.71
CA VAL A 45 26.21 10.48 8.49
C VAL A 45 26.40 8.99 8.21
N VAL A 46 26.70 8.19 9.24
CA VAL A 46 26.87 6.73 9.09
C VAL A 46 25.55 6.06 8.70
N GLN A 47 24.43 6.47 9.30
CA GLN A 47 23.10 5.98 8.92
C GLN A 47 22.78 6.36 7.47
N ASN A 48 22.98 7.61 7.07
CA ASN A 48 22.76 8.06 5.70
C ASN A 48 23.65 7.32 4.69
N ALA A 49 24.91 7.04 5.03
CA ALA A 49 25.82 6.27 4.17
C ALA A 49 25.35 4.81 4.02
N LYS A 50 24.90 4.18 5.10
CA LYS A 50 24.28 2.83 5.05
C LYS A 50 23.01 2.83 4.21
N SER A 51 22.14 3.83 4.36
CA SER A 51 20.92 4.02 3.56
C SER A 51 21.21 4.19 2.07
N LEU A 52 22.31 4.87 1.69
CA LEU A 52 22.72 5.00 0.29
C LEU A 52 23.20 3.69 -0.33
N LEU A 53 23.96 2.88 0.42
CA LEU A 53 24.40 1.56 -0.07
C LEU A 53 23.20 0.63 -0.25
N HIS A 54 22.32 0.58 0.74
CA HIS A 54 21.11 -0.24 0.69
C HIS A 54 20.14 0.22 -0.40
N PHE A 55 20.04 1.53 -0.65
CA PHE A 55 19.28 2.08 -1.77
C PHE A 55 19.81 1.60 -3.12
N ARG A 56 21.14 1.49 -3.27
CA ARG A 56 21.74 0.98 -4.51
C ARG A 56 21.45 -0.50 -4.71
N GLU A 57 21.46 -1.27 -3.62
CA GLU A 57 21.16 -2.70 -3.62
C GLU A 57 19.69 -2.98 -3.91
N LEU A 58 18.76 -2.23 -3.33
CA LEU A 58 17.31 -2.45 -3.48
C LEU A 58 16.68 -1.76 -4.67
N ARG A 59 17.48 -1.03 -5.49
CA ARG A 59 16.93 -0.19 -6.55
C ARG A 59 16.10 -0.95 -7.57
N HIS A 60 16.48 -2.20 -7.90
CA HIS A 60 15.74 -3.03 -8.85
C HIS A 60 14.47 -3.63 -8.25
N SER A 61 14.44 -3.81 -6.92
CA SER A 61 13.32 -4.40 -6.20
C SER A 61 12.28 -3.37 -5.73
N ILE A 62 12.52 -2.07 -5.95
CA ILE A 62 11.60 -0.97 -5.61
C ILE A 62 10.95 -0.42 -6.88
N VAL A 63 9.66 -0.11 -6.80
CA VAL A 63 8.86 0.38 -7.93
C VAL A 63 9.56 1.55 -8.64
N PRO A 64 9.86 1.44 -9.95
CA PRO A 64 10.65 2.43 -10.68
C PRO A 64 9.99 3.81 -10.76
N SER A 65 8.65 3.89 -10.79
CA SER A 65 7.90 5.15 -10.91
C SER A 65 7.87 5.97 -9.60
N LEU A 66 8.30 5.40 -8.48
CA LEU A 66 8.29 6.13 -7.20
C LEU A 66 9.26 7.32 -7.19
N PRO A 67 8.86 8.46 -6.61
CA PRO A 67 9.75 9.55 -6.26
C PRO A 67 10.92 9.09 -5.39
N THR A 68 12.09 9.71 -5.56
CA THR A 68 13.32 9.35 -4.80
C THR A 68 13.12 9.40 -3.28
N LEU A 69 12.32 10.33 -2.78
CA LEU A 69 12.01 10.42 -1.35
C LEU A 69 11.23 9.20 -0.84
N GLN A 70 10.29 8.67 -1.63
CA GLN A 70 9.54 7.47 -1.26
C GLN A 70 10.43 6.23 -1.32
N LYS A 71 11.27 6.11 -2.36
CA LYS A 71 12.26 5.04 -2.46
C LYS A 71 13.23 5.05 -1.28
N TRP A 72 13.67 6.23 -0.86
CA TRP A 72 14.48 6.40 0.35
C TRP A 72 13.73 5.94 1.60
N HIS A 73 12.44 6.31 1.71
CA HIS A 73 11.60 5.92 2.86
C HIS A 73 11.46 4.41 2.99
N VAL A 74 11.26 3.69 1.87
CA VAL A 74 11.25 2.22 1.82
C VAL A 74 12.57 1.66 2.36
N CYS A 75 13.70 2.16 1.85
CA CYS A 75 15.02 1.70 2.29
C CYS A 75 15.26 1.98 3.78
N ALA A 76 14.90 3.17 4.26
CA ALA A 76 15.07 3.57 5.65
C ALA A 76 14.23 2.69 6.60
N ASN A 77 12.99 2.35 6.22
CA ASN A 77 12.13 1.49 7.03
C ASN A 77 12.65 0.04 7.08
N LEU A 78 13.15 -0.50 5.96
CA LEU A 78 13.72 -1.85 5.94
C LEU A 78 14.99 -1.99 6.78
N GLN A 79 15.76 -0.91 6.94
CA GLN A 79 16.96 -0.89 7.77
C GLN A 79 16.69 -0.96 9.28
N VAL A 80 15.43 -0.79 9.70
CA VAL A 80 15.03 -0.92 11.12
C VAL A 80 15.04 -2.39 11.55
N LEU A 81 14.94 -3.33 10.62
CA LEU A 81 14.93 -4.76 10.91
C LEU A 81 16.29 -5.21 11.47
N GLU A 82 16.27 -5.94 12.59
CA GLU A 82 17.47 -6.52 13.18
C GLU A 82 18.11 -7.55 12.24
N GLU A 83 17.27 -8.38 11.62
CA GLU A 83 17.67 -9.32 10.57
C GLU A 83 17.25 -8.76 9.19
N PRO A 84 18.18 -8.57 8.26
CA PRO A 84 17.87 -8.07 6.92
C PRO A 84 16.86 -8.95 6.20
N LEU A 85 15.82 -8.34 5.62
CA LEU A 85 14.92 -9.05 4.70
C LEU A 85 15.61 -9.24 3.35
N GLN A 86 15.68 -10.48 2.87
CA GLN A 86 16.03 -10.77 1.49
C GLN A 86 14.84 -10.37 0.60
N ILE A 87 14.90 -9.17 0.04
CA ILE A 87 13.77 -8.59 -0.69
C ILE A 87 13.46 -9.39 -1.96
N ASP A 88 14.47 -9.88 -2.68
CA ASP A 88 14.25 -10.65 -3.90
C ASP A 88 13.54 -11.99 -3.58
N ASP A 89 13.98 -12.73 -2.56
CA ASP A 89 13.31 -13.95 -2.08
C ASP A 89 11.87 -13.66 -1.62
N PHE A 90 11.65 -12.52 -0.95
CA PHE A 90 10.32 -12.09 -0.55
C PHE A 90 9.43 -11.79 -1.75
N LEU A 91 9.92 -11.10 -2.79
CA LEU A 91 9.15 -10.77 -3.99
C LEU A 91 8.81 -12.02 -4.81
N ASP A 92 9.71 -13.01 -4.85
CA ASP A 92 9.44 -14.32 -5.47
C ASP A 92 8.34 -15.07 -4.71
N GLY A 93 8.42 -15.08 -3.37
CA GLY A 93 7.38 -15.63 -2.50
C GLY A 93 6.04 -14.91 -2.63
N ALA A 94 6.07 -13.58 -2.71
CA ALA A 94 4.89 -12.75 -2.91
C ALA A 94 4.23 -13.05 -4.26
N THR A 95 5.02 -13.13 -5.34
CA THR A 95 4.55 -13.50 -6.68
C THR A 95 3.82 -14.83 -6.67
N THR A 96 4.43 -15.84 -6.04
CA THR A 96 3.86 -17.18 -5.90
C THR A 96 2.55 -17.15 -5.10
N ALA A 97 2.50 -16.38 -4.00
CA ALA A 97 1.30 -16.24 -3.19
C ALA A 97 0.17 -15.52 -3.94
N VAL A 98 0.49 -14.44 -4.67
CA VAL A 98 -0.49 -13.71 -5.49
C VAL A 98 -1.07 -14.62 -6.57
N ASP A 99 -0.22 -15.36 -7.28
CA ASP A 99 -0.66 -16.29 -8.33
C ASP A 99 -1.61 -17.36 -7.78
N ALA A 100 -1.23 -17.99 -6.66
CA ALA A 100 -2.03 -19.02 -6.02
C ALA A 100 -3.38 -18.46 -5.51
N VAL A 101 -3.38 -17.29 -4.87
CA VAL A 101 -4.64 -16.65 -4.40
C VAL A 101 -5.57 -16.34 -5.55
N LEU A 102 -5.05 -15.80 -6.65
CA LEU A 102 -5.86 -15.48 -7.82
C LEU A 102 -6.47 -16.76 -8.41
N HIS A 103 -5.71 -17.83 -8.57
CA HIS A 103 -6.24 -19.10 -9.06
C HIS A 103 -7.31 -19.69 -8.13
N GLU A 104 -7.08 -19.67 -6.82
CA GLU A 104 -8.05 -20.20 -5.86
C GLU A 104 -9.33 -19.37 -5.79
N MET A 105 -9.23 -18.04 -5.84
CA MET A 105 -10.40 -17.17 -5.84
C MET A 105 -11.34 -17.44 -7.04
N TYR A 106 -10.80 -17.93 -8.16
CA TYR A 106 -11.56 -18.31 -9.36
C TYR A 106 -11.71 -19.83 -9.52
N SER A 107 -11.45 -20.64 -8.48
CA SER A 107 -11.61 -22.09 -8.50
C SER A 107 -13.08 -22.51 -8.29
N ASP A 108 -13.41 -23.73 -8.68
CA ASP A 108 -14.75 -24.29 -8.43
C ASP A 108 -14.99 -24.55 -6.93
N ALA A 109 -13.94 -24.90 -6.18
CA ALA A 109 -14.00 -25.12 -4.74
C ALA A 109 -14.36 -23.84 -3.99
N PHE A 110 -13.69 -22.72 -4.30
CA PHE A 110 -14.02 -21.43 -3.69
C PHE A 110 -15.42 -20.95 -4.08
N ARG A 111 -15.86 -21.17 -5.32
CA ARG A 111 -17.24 -20.87 -5.75
C ARG A 111 -18.29 -21.70 -5.01
N ALA A 112 -18.01 -22.97 -4.74
CA ALA A 112 -18.89 -23.82 -3.94
C ALA A 112 -19.04 -23.25 -2.53
N TYR A 113 -17.92 -22.88 -1.89
CA TYR A 113 -17.92 -22.23 -0.59
C TYR A 113 -18.70 -20.90 -0.58
N VAL A 114 -18.54 -20.08 -1.62
CA VAL A 114 -19.28 -18.81 -1.76
C VAL A 114 -20.79 -19.03 -1.91
N ALA A 115 -21.20 -20.16 -2.52
CA ALA A 115 -22.60 -20.54 -2.65
C ALA A 115 -23.17 -21.14 -1.35
N ASP A 116 -22.35 -21.89 -0.61
CA ASP A 116 -22.68 -22.54 0.65
C ASP A 116 -21.45 -22.56 1.57
N SER A 117 -21.45 -21.72 2.60
CA SER A 117 -20.33 -21.59 3.53
C SER A 117 -20.10 -22.82 4.41
N SER A 118 -20.97 -23.83 4.36
CA SER A 118 -20.73 -25.12 5.01
C SER A 118 -19.74 -26.01 4.23
N THR A 119 -19.52 -25.72 2.94
CA THR A 119 -18.60 -26.47 2.07
C THR A 119 -17.16 -25.97 2.20
N VAL A 120 -16.52 -26.30 3.32
CA VAL A 120 -15.12 -25.91 3.57
C VAL A 120 -14.18 -26.94 2.96
N SER A 121 -13.51 -26.58 1.88
CA SER A 121 -12.44 -27.39 1.25
C SER A 121 -11.05 -27.01 1.79
N ASP A 122 -10.04 -27.82 1.47
CA ASP A 122 -8.66 -27.58 1.88
C ASP A 122 -8.12 -26.26 1.29
N GLU A 123 -8.52 -25.93 0.06
CA GLU A 123 -8.13 -24.68 -0.61
C GLU A 123 -8.72 -23.45 0.09
N VAL A 124 -9.97 -23.56 0.56
CA VAL A 124 -10.63 -22.50 1.33
C VAL A 124 -9.93 -22.29 2.67
N GLN A 125 -9.57 -23.38 3.37
CA GLN A 125 -8.82 -23.31 4.63
C GLN A 125 -7.45 -22.69 4.41
N TRP A 126 -6.76 -23.08 3.34
CA TRP A 126 -5.48 -22.49 2.95
C TRP A 126 -5.63 -20.98 2.71
N MET A 127 -6.62 -20.55 1.92
CA MET A 127 -6.90 -19.12 1.70
C MET A 127 -7.12 -18.38 3.02
N GLN A 128 -7.95 -18.92 3.93
CA GLN A 128 -8.19 -18.34 5.25
C GLN A 128 -6.93 -18.25 6.12
N SER A 129 -5.97 -19.16 5.94
CA SER A 129 -4.72 -19.17 6.70
C SER A 129 -3.74 -18.08 6.24
N ILE A 130 -3.69 -17.80 4.94
CA ILE A 130 -2.71 -16.89 4.34
C ILE A 130 -3.20 -15.45 4.25
N MET A 131 -4.49 -15.17 4.43
CA MET A 131 -5.04 -13.82 4.34
C MET A 131 -5.78 -13.37 5.59
N SER A 132 -5.94 -12.06 5.75
CA SER A 132 -6.74 -11.52 6.85
C SER A 132 -8.21 -11.93 6.72
N PRO A 133 -8.94 -12.12 7.83
CA PRO A 133 -10.37 -12.43 7.76
C PRO A 133 -11.16 -11.37 6.97
N LYS A 134 -10.79 -10.10 7.11
CA LYS A 134 -11.41 -8.99 6.38
C LYS A 134 -11.20 -9.13 4.87
N ARG A 135 -9.99 -9.43 4.42
CA ARG A 135 -9.66 -9.61 3.00
C ARG A 135 -10.33 -10.85 2.42
N PHE A 136 -10.34 -11.96 3.16
CA PHE A 136 -11.06 -13.16 2.76
C PHE A 136 -12.54 -12.89 2.50
N GLN A 137 -13.20 -12.17 3.40
CA GLN A 137 -14.61 -11.79 3.24
C GLN A 137 -14.83 -10.84 2.05
N ALA A 138 -13.87 -9.96 1.74
CA ALA A 138 -13.93 -9.13 0.53
C ALA A 138 -13.88 -9.98 -0.74
N CYS A 139 -13.02 -11.00 -0.81
CA CYS A 139 -12.98 -11.93 -1.94
C CYS A 139 -14.30 -12.70 -2.11
N VAL A 140 -14.88 -13.18 -0.99
CA VAL A 140 -16.21 -13.82 -1.00
C VAL A 140 -17.25 -12.87 -1.59
N PHE A 141 -17.27 -11.62 -1.11
CA PHE A 141 -18.21 -10.60 -1.59
C PHE A 141 -18.05 -10.30 -3.09
N GLU A 142 -16.83 -10.18 -3.60
CA GLU A 142 -16.55 -9.95 -5.02
C GLU A 142 -17.12 -11.07 -5.91
N ILE A 143 -16.93 -12.33 -5.51
CA ILE A 143 -17.47 -13.48 -6.23
C ILE A 143 -19.00 -13.55 -6.12
N GLN A 144 -19.59 -13.18 -4.98
CA GLN A 144 -21.05 -13.06 -4.84
C GLN A 144 -21.64 -12.01 -5.78
N GLU A 145 -21.00 -10.85 -5.88
CA GLU A 145 -21.43 -9.77 -6.79
C GLU A 145 -21.32 -10.18 -8.26
N ALA A 146 -20.24 -10.89 -8.64
CA ALA A 146 -20.10 -11.47 -9.97
C ALA A 146 -21.26 -12.44 -10.29
N LYS A 147 -21.57 -13.35 -9.35
CA LYS A 147 -22.65 -14.31 -9.49
C LYS A 147 -24.02 -13.63 -9.64
N LYS A 148 -24.30 -12.58 -8.86
CA LYS A 148 -25.56 -11.80 -8.98
C LYS A 148 -25.72 -11.14 -10.34
N ARG A 149 -24.61 -10.76 -10.98
CA ARG A 149 -24.59 -10.20 -12.35
C ARG A 149 -24.69 -11.28 -13.43
N GLY A 150 -24.80 -12.56 -13.06
CA GLY A 150 -24.79 -13.68 -14.01
C GLY A 150 -23.44 -13.86 -14.70
N MET A 151 -22.35 -13.45 -14.04
CA MET A 151 -20.98 -13.52 -14.56
C MET A 151 -20.23 -14.63 -13.83
N ARG A 152 -19.54 -15.46 -14.61
CA ARG A 152 -18.56 -16.42 -14.10
C ARG A 152 -17.21 -16.11 -14.73
N TYR A 153 -16.19 -16.01 -13.87
CA TYR A 153 -14.81 -15.79 -14.26
C TYR A 153 -14.01 -17.05 -13.98
N ASP A 154 -13.40 -17.63 -15.01
CA ASP A 154 -12.40 -18.68 -14.86
C ASP A 154 -11.04 -18.10 -15.26
N LEU A 155 -10.14 -17.97 -14.28
CA LEU A 155 -8.76 -17.58 -14.54
C LEU A 155 -8.03 -18.71 -15.26
N ARG A 156 -7.35 -18.38 -16.35
CA ARG A 156 -6.61 -19.37 -17.16
C ARG A 156 -5.11 -19.23 -16.99
N HIS A 157 -4.62 -18.00 -17.07
CA HIS A 157 -3.20 -17.69 -16.99
C HIS A 157 -3.02 -16.33 -16.33
N VAL A 158 -1.99 -16.21 -15.50
CA VAL A 158 -1.47 -14.93 -14.99
C VAL A 158 -0.02 -14.83 -15.43
N ARG A 159 0.36 -13.66 -15.95
CA ARG A 159 1.74 -13.33 -16.24
C ARG A 159 2.09 -12.05 -15.51
N PHE A 160 3.13 -12.10 -14.69
CA PHE A 160 3.68 -10.93 -14.03
C PHE A 160 4.66 -10.23 -14.99
N ALA A 161 4.44 -8.94 -15.22
CA ALA A 161 5.32 -8.07 -16.00
C ALA A 161 6.34 -7.39 -15.09
N ASN A 162 5.92 -6.99 -13.90
CA ASN A 162 6.75 -6.35 -12.89
C ASN A 162 6.19 -6.64 -11.50
N VAL A 163 7.08 -6.90 -10.54
CA VAL A 163 6.76 -7.11 -9.13
C VAL A 163 7.82 -6.39 -8.31
N ALA A 164 7.40 -5.41 -7.52
CA ALA A 164 8.35 -4.58 -6.77
C ALA A 164 7.73 -4.01 -5.49
N VAL A 165 8.56 -3.71 -4.50
CA VAL A 165 8.15 -3.05 -3.27
C VAL A 165 7.73 -1.61 -3.58
N PHE A 166 6.50 -1.28 -3.20
CA PHE A 166 5.92 0.04 -3.32
C PHE A 166 6.09 0.84 -2.02
N GLU A 167 5.77 0.22 -0.89
CA GLU A 167 5.88 0.83 0.44
C GLU A 167 6.37 -0.22 1.45
N ALA A 168 7.16 0.23 2.42
CA ALA A 168 7.55 -0.59 3.56
C ALA A 168 7.32 0.21 4.85
N CYS A 169 6.62 -0.39 5.80
CA CYS A 169 6.38 0.15 7.13
C CYS A 169 6.80 -0.89 8.17
N VAL A 170 7.76 -0.54 9.02
CA VAL A 170 8.29 -1.42 10.06
C VAL A 170 8.08 -0.73 11.41
N THR A 171 7.41 -1.43 12.31
CA THR A 171 7.19 -1.06 13.70
C THR A 171 7.83 -2.13 14.60
N GLU A 172 7.85 -1.90 15.92
CA GLU A 172 8.47 -2.83 16.87
C GLU A 172 7.92 -4.26 16.75
N TYR A 173 6.60 -4.42 16.55
CA TYR A 173 5.90 -5.72 16.57
C TYR A 173 5.37 -6.19 15.21
N LYS A 174 5.57 -5.39 14.15
CA LYS A 174 4.91 -5.62 12.88
C LYS A 174 5.65 -4.98 11.73
N MET A 175 5.79 -5.75 10.67
CA MET A 175 6.27 -5.33 9.37
C MET A 175 5.14 -5.44 8.36
N GLN A 176 4.95 -4.38 7.58
CA GLN A 176 4.01 -4.34 6.48
C GLN A 176 4.74 -3.93 5.21
N LEU A 177 4.56 -4.71 4.15
CA LEU A 177 5.11 -4.43 2.83
C LEU A 177 3.97 -4.34 1.83
N GLN A 178 3.93 -3.27 1.06
CA GLN A 178 3.08 -3.16 -0.11
C GLN A 178 3.91 -3.50 -1.34
N VAL A 179 3.42 -4.46 -2.12
CA VAL A 179 4.04 -4.95 -3.34
C VAL A 179 3.15 -4.55 -4.49
N HIS A 180 3.71 -3.81 -5.44
CA HIS A 180 3.05 -3.49 -6.69
C HIS A 180 3.31 -4.62 -7.67
N CYS A 181 2.23 -5.15 -8.24
CA CYS A 181 2.23 -6.21 -9.23
C CYS A 181 1.57 -5.70 -10.52
N ASP A 182 2.36 -5.54 -11.58
CA ASP A 182 1.84 -5.41 -12.94
C ASP A 182 1.64 -6.80 -13.52
N MET A 183 0.41 -7.11 -13.87
CA MET A 183 0.05 -8.44 -14.34
C MET A 183 -0.84 -8.37 -15.58
N VAL A 184 -0.72 -9.40 -16.41
CA VAL A 184 -1.63 -9.65 -17.53
C VAL A 184 -2.32 -10.97 -17.25
N HIS A 185 -3.62 -10.92 -16.98
CA HIS A 185 -4.43 -12.10 -16.75
C HIS A 185 -5.31 -12.42 -17.94
N THR A 186 -5.46 -13.71 -18.20
CA THR A 186 -6.37 -14.26 -19.20
C THR A 186 -7.53 -14.90 -18.47
N VAL A 187 -8.73 -14.35 -18.66
CA VAL A 187 -9.95 -14.78 -17.98
C VAL A 187 -10.97 -15.24 -19.02
N ARG A 188 -11.50 -16.44 -18.84
CA ARG A 188 -12.70 -16.88 -19.56
C ARG A 188 -13.91 -16.37 -18.81
N VAL A 189 -14.75 -15.63 -19.50
CA VAL A 189 -15.95 -14.99 -18.95
C VAL A 189 -17.15 -15.70 -19.54
N THR A 190 -17.95 -16.33 -18.68
CA THR A 190 -19.21 -16.96 -19.07
C THR A 190 -20.37 -16.12 -18.53
N SER A 191 -21.28 -15.73 -19.43
CA SER A 191 -22.48 -14.96 -19.10
C SER A 191 -23.66 -15.44 -19.95
N GLY A 192 -24.60 -16.15 -19.31
CA GLY A 192 -25.73 -16.80 -20.01
C GLY A 192 -25.24 -17.77 -21.09
N HIS A 193 -25.58 -17.51 -22.35
CA HIS A 193 -25.13 -18.31 -23.50
C HIS A 193 -23.83 -17.81 -24.14
N ARG A 194 -23.23 -16.75 -23.61
CA ARG A 194 -21.99 -16.18 -24.14
C ARG A 194 -20.81 -16.68 -23.33
N ASP A 195 -19.77 -17.03 -24.05
CA ASP A 195 -18.52 -17.48 -23.49
C ASP A 195 -17.40 -16.89 -24.34
N PHE A 196 -16.53 -16.11 -23.70
CA PHE A 196 -15.45 -15.43 -24.39
C PHE A 196 -14.23 -15.32 -23.48
N GLN A 197 -13.07 -15.21 -24.11
CA GLN A 197 -11.80 -15.07 -23.41
C GLN A 197 -11.35 -13.62 -23.53
N VAL A 198 -10.98 -13.03 -22.40
CA VAL A 198 -10.46 -11.66 -22.32
C VAL A 198 -9.06 -11.71 -21.73
N GLN A 199 -8.14 -11.00 -22.38
CA GLN A 199 -6.87 -10.65 -21.78
C GLN A 199 -7.01 -9.24 -21.20
N LYS A 200 -6.71 -9.08 -19.92
CA LYS A 200 -6.75 -7.79 -19.24
C LYS A 200 -5.41 -7.59 -18.52
N SER A 201 -4.86 -6.39 -18.68
CA SER A 201 -3.76 -5.92 -17.87
C SER A 201 -4.31 -5.28 -16.61
N SER A 202 -3.69 -5.53 -15.48
CA SER A 202 -4.02 -4.91 -14.19
C SER A 202 -2.75 -4.53 -13.46
N SER A 203 -2.80 -3.38 -12.81
CA SER A 203 -1.78 -2.90 -11.89
C SER A 203 -2.40 -2.92 -10.50
N MET A 204 -1.83 -3.72 -9.60
CA MET A 204 -2.43 -3.98 -8.28
C MET A 204 -1.41 -3.77 -7.17
N LEU A 205 -1.88 -3.26 -6.03
CA LEU A 205 -1.11 -3.13 -4.81
C LEU A 205 -1.53 -4.21 -3.81
N TRP A 206 -0.59 -5.07 -3.45
CA TRP A 206 -0.78 -6.19 -2.53
C TRP A 206 -0.10 -5.88 -1.21
N THR A 207 -0.85 -5.92 -0.11
CA THR A 207 -0.31 -5.62 1.21
C THR A 207 -0.06 -6.92 1.98
N PHE A 208 1.19 -7.13 2.35
CA PHE A 208 1.67 -8.25 3.15
C PHE A 208 2.04 -7.76 4.55
N GLU A 209 1.78 -8.60 5.54
CA GLU A 209 2.04 -8.32 6.94
C GLU A 209 2.72 -9.50 7.61
N SER A 210 3.72 -9.23 8.45
CA SER A 210 4.36 -10.23 9.30
C SER A 210 4.71 -9.65 10.65
N ASP A 211 4.83 -10.53 11.64
CA ASP A 211 5.31 -10.21 12.98
C ASP A 211 6.84 -10.13 12.95
N THR A 212 7.40 -9.08 13.53
CA THR A 212 8.86 -8.81 13.54
C THR A 212 9.62 -9.66 14.55
N HIS A 213 8.95 -10.22 15.56
CA HIS A 213 9.61 -10.95 16.66
C HIS A 213 9.65 -12.47 16.49
N LYS A 214 9.03 -13.00 15.43
CA LYS A 214 9.04 -14.45 15.19
C LYS A 214 10.34 -14.86 14.50
N ASP A 215 10.96 -15.95 15.00
CA ASP A 215 12.10 -16.63 14.37
C ASP A 215 11.81 -17.04 12.91
N ARG A 216 10.53 -17.16 12.55
CA ARG A 216 10.06 -17.33 11.18
C ARG A 216 9.02 -16.27 10.84
N ARG A 217 9.29 -15.53 9.77
CA ARG A 217 8.36 -14.53 9.22
C ARG A 217 7.18 -15.22 8.54
N ASP A 218 6.09 -15.34 9.28
CA ASP A 218 4.81 -15.79 8.74
C ASP A 218 4.14 -14.59 8.05
N TRP A 219 4.08 -14.60 6.72
CA TRP A 219 3.45 -13.53 5.95
C TRP A 219 1.96 -13.77 5.76
N LYS A 220 1.16 -12.72 5.92
CA LYS A 220 -0.27 -12.71 5.63
C LYS A 220 -0.63 -11.62 4.64
N ILE A 221 -1.50 -11.92 3.70
CA ILE A 221 -2.09 -10.95 2.78
C ILE A 221 -3.23 -10.24 3.50
N VAL A 222 -3.05 -8.95 3.78
CA VAL A 222 -4.04 -8.19 4.56
C VAL A 222 -4.96 -7.36 3.70
N ASP A 223 -4.52 -6.97 2.51
CA ASP A 223 -5.35 -6.29 1.52
C ASP A 223 -4.76 -6.38 0.11
N PHE A 224 -5.58 -6.15 -0.91
CA PHE A 224 -5.13 -5.87 -2.27
C PHE A 224 -6.19 -5.07 -3.05
N HIS A 225 -5.75 -4.18 -3.93
CA HIS A 225 -6.62 -3.33 -4.76
C HIS A 225 -5.94 -2.90 -6.05
N ASP A 226 -6.74 -2.55 -7.06
CA ASP A 226 -6.25 -1.95 -8.31
C ASP A 226 -5.67 -0.55 -8.02
N ILE A 227 -4.58 -0.19 -8.70
CA ILE A 227 -3.98 1.13 -8.65
C ILE A 227 -3.73 1.67 -10.06
N ASP A 228 -3.87 2.99 -10.21
CA ASP A 228 -3.46 3.71 -11.40
C ASP A 228 -2.15 4.44 -11.10
N LEU A 229 -1.03 3.84 -11.50
CA LEU A 229 0.25 4.55 -11.50
C LEU A 229 0.36 5.33 -12.80
N HIS A 230 0.54 6.64 -12.68
CA HIS A 230 0.90 7.46 -13.83
C HIS A 230 2.34 7.14 -14.23
N ASP A 231 2.52 6.69 -15.47
CA ASP A 231 3.82 6.54 -16.13
C ASP A 231 4.55 7.88 -16.29
#